data_AF-A0A4R4MY93-F1
#
_entry.id   AF-A0A4R4MY93-F1
#
_cell.length_a   1.000
_cell.length_b   1.000
_cell.length_c   1.000
_cell.angle_alpha   90.00
_cell.angle_beta   90.00
_cell.angle_gamma   90.00
#
_symmetry.space_group_name_H-M   'P 1'
#
loop_
_entity.id
_entity.type
_entity.pdbx_description
1 polymer ?
#
loop_
_entity_poly.entity_id
_entity_poly.type
_entity_poly.pdbx_seq_one_letter_code
_entity_poly.pdbx_strand_id
1 'polypeptide(L)'
;LTGPQPAADPADDPAAGSSGGVGTAYLRRRQQERRRRADAGRRVSEQAGAVHAELADHAVASRHHPPQDPRLSGRPGTQILNAAYLLDEEQVEGFLAVTRAAGERLAGIEVEVTGPWPPYSFIDTAAATPARAPGDA
;
A
#
# COMPACT_ATOMS: atom_id res chain seq x y z
N LEU A 1 48.11 42.88 59.94
CA LEU A 1 46.92 42.22 60.48
C LEU A 1 46.61 41.02 59.58
N THR A 2 46.52 39.85 60.20
CA THR A 2 46.53 38.49 59.63
C THR A 2 45.11 37.97 59.35
N GLY A 3 44.91 37.35 58.15
CA GLY A 3 43.94 36.29 57.70
C GLY A 3 42.49 36.20 58.23
N PRO A 4 41.61 35.28 57.72
CA PRO A 4 41.82 34.16 56.78
C PRO A 4 40.80 34.05 55.61
N GLN A 5 41.03 33.15 54.63
CA GLN A 5 39.98 32.51 53.80
C GLN A 5 39.65 31.13 54.39
N PRO A 6 38.41 30.63 54.28
CA PRO A 6 38.19 29.50 53.36
C PRO A 6 36.80 29.40 52.70
N ALA A 7 36.82 28.79 51.51
CA ALA A 7 35.91 27.77 50.94
C ALA A 7 34.38 27.83 51.18
N ALA A 8 33.62 27.84 50.08
CA ALA A 8 32.70 26.75 49.74
C ALA A 8 32.12 26.97 48.33
N ASP A 9 32.47 26.09 47.38
CA ASP A 9 31.52 25.66 46.37
C ASP A 9 30.43 24.83 47.06
N PRO A 10 29.15 25.10 46.80
CA PRO A 10 28.15 24.05 46.65
C PRO A 10 27.68 24.13 45.19
N ALA A 11 28.11 23.17 44.38
CA ALA A 11 27.40 21.92 44.19
C ALA A 11 26.62 21.96 42.88
N ASP A 12 26.97 20.99 42.04
CA ASP A 12 26.22 20.55 40.88
C ASP A 12 24.71 20.44 41.11
N ASP A 13 24.02 20.56 39.97
CA ASP A 13 22.75 19.93 39.59
C ASP A 13 21.40 20.60 39.94
N PRO A 14 20.32 20.30 39.18
CA PRO A 14 20.22 19.99 37.75
C PRO A 14 18.98 20.70 37.13
N ALA A 15 19.16 21.73 36.31
CA ALA A 15 18.03 22.27 35.51
C ALA A 15 18.18 22.01 34.00
N ALA A 16 19.14 21.17 33.60
CA ALA A 16 19.21 20.59 32.26
C ALA A 16 18.36 19.30 32.17
N GLY A 17 17.11 19.36 32.67
CA GLY A 17 16.35 18.14 32.97
C GLY A 17 14.85 18.26 32.79
N SER A 18 14.34 18.95 31.77
CA SER A 18 12.91 18.83 31.44
C SER A 18 12.56 18.96 29.95
N SER A 19 13.42 19.56 29.13
CA SER A 19 13.18 19.71 27.68
C SER A 19 13.66 18.53 26.84
N GLY A 20 14.73 17.83 27.25
CA GLY A 20 15.28 16.66 26.54
C GLY A 20 14.36 15.43 26.55
N GLY A 21 13.55 15.26 27.61
CA GLY A 21 12.61 14.15 27.75
C GLY A 21 11.33 14.32 26.92
N VAL A 22 10.79 15.53 26.85
CA VAL A 22 9.50 15.81 26.16
C VAL A 22 9.65 15.70 24.64
N GLY A 23 10.73 16.25 24.06
CA GLY A 23 11.02 16.12 22.62
C GLY A 23 11.29 14.66 22.22
N THR A 24 12.06 13.93 23.03
CA THR A 24 12.36 12.51 22.80
C THR A 24 11.11 11.64 22.94
N ALA A 25 10.24 11.91 23.92
CA ALA A 25 8.96 11.21 24.07
C ALA A 25 8.02 11.45 22.88
N TYR A 26 7.93 12.70 22.39
CA TYR A 26 7.16 13.03 21.19
C TYR A 26 7.70 12.32 19.94
N LEU A 27 9.01 12.34 19.70
CA LEU A 27 9.63 11.65 18.57
C LEU A 27 9.44 10.14 18.65
N ARG A 28 9.59 9.53 19.84
CA ARG A 28 9.32 8.10 20.06
C ARG A 28 7.86 7.76 19.77
N ARG A 29 6.91 8.55 20.26
CA ARG A 29 5.48 8.37 19.96
C ARG A 29 5.21 8.47 18.45
N ARG A 30 5.72 9.52 17.79
CA ARG A 30 5.54 9.72 16.34
C ARG A 30 6.17 8.60 15.52
N GLN A 31 7.32 8.09 15.94
CA GLN A 31 7.98 6.95 15.30
C GLN A 31 7.17 5.66 15.47
N GLN A 32 6.64 5.40 16.66
CA GLN A 32 5.77 4.26 16.92
C GLN A 32 4.48 4.35 16.09
N GLU A 33 3.85 5.52 16.03
CA GLU A 33 2.66 5.75 15.20
C GLU A 33 2.95 5.54 13.70
N ARG A 34 4.10 5.99 13.20
CA ARG A 34 4.53 5.74 11.82
C ARG A 34 4.76 4.25 11.55
N ARG A 35 5.43 3.54 12.47
CA ARG A 35 5.66 2.08 12.36
C ARG A 35 4.35 1.33 12.34
N ARG A 36 3.43 1.62 13.26
CA ARG A 36 2.10 1.02 13.29
C ARG A 36 1.34 1.21 11.98
N ARG A 37 1.37 2.41 11.39
CA ARG A 37 0.76 2.68 10.09
C ARG A 37 1.43 1.90 8.95
N ALA A 38 2.76 1.85 8.93
CA ALA A 38 3.50 1.09 7.92
C ALA A 38 3.25 -0.43 8.04
N ASP A 39 3.21 -0.96 9.26
CA ASP A 39 2.93 -2.37 9.52
C ASP A 39 1.48 -2.73 9.15
N ALA A 40 0.52 -1.85 9.44
CA ALA A 40 -0.86 -2.03 9.00
C ALA A 40 -0.96 -2.03 7.47
N GLY A 41 -0.32 -1.07 6.80
CA GLY A 41 -0.28 -1.00 5.33
C GLY A 41 0.33 -2.26 4.71
N ARG A 42 1.45 -2.74 5.25
CA ARG A 42 2.10 -3.97 4.78
C ARG A 42 1.19 -5.19 4.90
N ARG A 43 0.52 -5.38 6.03
CA ARG A 43 -0.41 -6.50 6.25
C ARG A 43 -1.56 -6.48 5.24
N VAL A 44 -2.10 -5.29 4.97
CA VAL A 44 -3.18 -5.13 3.99
C VAL A 44 -2.67 -5.46 2.57
N SER A 45 -1.45 -5.03 2.21
CA SER A 45 -0.84 -5.40 0.92
C SER A 45 -0.57 -6.90 0.80
N GLU A 46 -0.13 -7.56 1.88
CA GLU A 46 0.06 -9.02 1.91
C GLU A 46 -1.26 -9.76 1.70
N GLN A 47 -2.35 -9.30 2.34
CA GLN A 47 -3.69 -9.86 2.16
C GLN A 47 -4.20 -9.66 0.73
N ALA A 48 -4.01 -8.48 0.15
CA ALA A 48 -4.37 -8.20 -1.24
C ALA A 48 -3.57 -9.08 -2.22
N GLY A 49 -2.28 -9.29 -1.96
CA GLY A 49 -1.43 -10.18 -2.74
C GLY A 49 -1.89 -11.64 -2.69
N ALA A 50 -2.28 -12.14 -1.52
CA ALA A 50 -2.82 -13.49 -1.36
C ALA A 50 -4.13 -13.69 -2.16
N VAL A 51 -5.07 -12.73 -2.05
CA VAL A 51 -6.31 -12.76 -2.86
C VAL A 51 -6.02 -12.71 -4.34
N HIS A 52 -5.08 -11.87 -4.77
CA HIS A 52 -4.68 -11.81 -6.18
C HIS A 52 -4.14 -13.16 -6.69
N ALA A 53 -3.31 -13.85 -5.90
CA ALA A 53 -2.78 -15.16 -6.27
C ALA A 53 -3.91 -16.20 -6.41
N GLU A 54 -4.82 -16.27 -5.43
CA GLU A 54 -5.99 -17.16 -5.49
C GLU A 54 -6.86 -16.90 -6.73
N LEU A 55 -7.07 -15.63 -7.09
CA LEU A 55 -7.86 -15.25 -8.27
C LEU A 55 -7.12 -15.53 -9.59
N ALA A 56 -5.79 -15.39 -9.59
CA ALA A 56 -4.97 -15.64 -10.78
C ALA A 56 -4.96 -17.12 -11.18
N ASP A 57 -5.15 -18.05 -10.25
CA ASP A 57 -5.25 -19.49 -10.53
C ASP A 57 -6.46 -19.85 -11.41
N HIS A 58 -7.49 -19.00 -11.43
CA HIS A 58 -8.66 -19.15 -12.30
C HIS A 58 -8.53 -18.43 -13.64
N ALA A 59 -7.50 -17.59 -13.80
CA ALA A 59 -7.37 -16.70 -14.94
C ALA A 59 -6.31 -17.17 -15.92
N VAL A 60 -6.63 -17.09 -17.21
CA VAL A 60 -5.67 -17.31 -18.30
C VAL A 60 -4.60 -16.21 -18.30
N ALA A 61 -4.98 -14.99 -17.94
CA ALA A 61 -4.05 -13.88 -17.77
C ALA A 61 -4.54 -12.89 -16.70
N SER A 62 -3.60 -12.19 -16.07
CA SER A 62 -3.88 -11.12 -15.12
C SER A 62 -3.03 -9.88 -15.40
N ARG A 63 -3.56 -8.70 -15.08
CA ARG A 63 -2.89 -7.41 -15.22
C ARG A 63 -3.17 -6.53 -14.01
N HIS A 64 -2.13 -6.01 -13.38
CA HIS A 64 -2.25 -4.99 -12.34
C HIS A 64 -2.38 -3.60 -12.97
N HIS A 65 -3.28 -2.81 -12.42
CA HIS A 65 -3.46 -1.41 -12.76
C HIS A 65 -3.04 -0.53 -11.59
N PRO A 66 -2.63 0.73 -11.84
CA PRO A 66 -2.37 1.68 -10.78
C PRO A 66 -3.60 1.81 -9.86
N PRO A 67 -3.40 1.98 -8.54
CA PRO A 67 -4.50 2.32 -7.65
C PRO A 67 -5.22 3.56 -8.18
N GLN A 68 -6.54 3.45 -8.37
CA GLN A 68 -7.38 4.55 -8.79
C GLN A 68 -7.34 5.64 -7.72
N ASP A 69 -7.15 6.90 -8.16
CA ASP A 69 -7.06 8.03 -7.23
C ASP A 69 -8.33 8.08 -6.36
N PRO A 70 -8.20 8.04 -5.02
CA PRO A 70 -9.33 8.14 -4.11
C PRO A 70 -10.23 9.36 -4.41
N ARG A 71 -9.64 10.46 -4.90
CA ARG A 71 -10.36 11.69 -5.28
C ARG A 71 -11.30 11.51 -6.47
N LEU A 72 -11.03 10.56 -7.35
CA LEU A 72 -11.84 10.25 -8.52
C LEU A 72 -12.90 9.16 -8.24
N SER A 73 -12.70 8.35 -7.19
CA SER A 73 -13.58 7.22 -6.87
C SER A 73 -14.82 7.60 -6.06
N GLY A 74 -14.81 8.75 -5.36
CA GLY A 74 -15.89 9.19 -4.49
C GLY A 74 -16.18 8.27 -3.29
N ARG A 75 -15.40 7.20 -3.10
CA ARG A 75 -15.63 6.15 -2.11
C ARG A 75 -14.69 6.32 -0.90
N PRO A 76 -15.19 6.14 0.34
CA PRO A 76 -14.35 6.15 1.52
C PRO A 76 -13.48 4.88 1.54
N GLY A 77 -12.21 5.00 1.18
CA GLY A 77 -11.29 3.87 1.22
C GLY A 77 -10.00 4.11 0.44
N THR A 78 -8.97 3.31 0.71
CA THR A 78 -7.78 3.23 -0.15
C THR A 78 -7.94 2.01 -1.02
N GLN A 79 -7.85 2.15 -2.35
CA GLN A 79 -7.82 1.00 -3.22
C GLN A 79 -6.47 0.30 -3.09
N ILE A 80 -6.49 -0.95 -2.64
CA ILE A 80 -5.30 -1.75 -2.34
C ILE A 80 -4.97 -2.76 -3.44
N LEU A 81 -5.94 -3.08 -4.29
CA LEU A 81 -5.79 -3.93 -5.47
C LEU A 81 -6.70 -3.41 -6.59
N ASN A 82 -6.12 -3.21 -7.76
CA ASN A 82 -6.84 -2.91 -9.00
C ASN A 82 -6.27 -3.82 -10.07
N ALA A 83 -7.03 -4.82 -10.51
CA ALA A 83 -6.55 -5.81 -11.45
C ALA A 83 -7.64 -6.24 -12.43
N ALA A 84 -7.22 -6.53 -13.66
CA ALA A 84 -8.05 -7.16 -14.67
C ALA A 84 -7.65 -8.63 -14.83
N TYR A 85 -8.64 -9.49 -15.03
CA TYR A 85 -8.46 -10.93 -15.23
C TYR A 85 -9.13 -11.34 -16.53
N LEU A 86 -8.43 -12.15 -17.32
CA LEU A 86 -8.97 -12.82 -18.50
C LEU A 86 -9.29 -14.25 -18.09
N LEU A 87 -10.56 -14.64 -18.20
CA LEU A 87 -11.06 -15.94 -17.78
C LEU A 87 -11.58 -16.71 -18.99
N ASP A 88 -11.41 -18.04 -18.97
CA ASP A 88 -12.24 -18.92 -19.78
C ASP A 88 -13.66 -18.92 -19.20
N GLU A 89 -14.68 -19.08 -20.05
CA GLU A 89 -16.10 -18.98 -19.64
C GLU A 89 -16.45 -19.96 -18.52
N GLU A 90 -15.83 -21.14 -18.51
CA GLU A 90 -15.99 -22.18 -17.50
C GLU A 90 -15.43 -21.81 -16.12
N GLN A 91 -14.43 -20.92 -16.06
CA GLN A 91 -13.77 -20.51 -14.82
C GLN A 91 -14.48 -19.34 -14.11
N VAL A 92 -15.44 -18.69 -14.78
CA VAL A 92 -16.12 -17.49 -14.27
C VAL A 92 -16.82 -17.75 -12.94
N GLU A 93 -17.55 -18.87 -12.80
CA GLU A 93 -18.27 -19.17 -11.56
C GLU A 93 -17.31 -19.40 -10.38
N GLY A 94 -16.22 -20.13 -10.62
CA GLY A 94 -15.16 -20.37 -9.63
C GLY A 94 -14.48 -19.08 -9.19
N PHE A 95 -14.13 -18.22 -10.14
CA PHE A 95 -13.56 -16.91 -9.86
C PHE A 95 -14.49 -16.03 -9.00
N LEU A 96 -15.77 -16.00 -9.33
CA LEU A 96 -16.78 -15.24 -8.57
C LEU A 96 -16.99 -15.81 -7.15
N ALA A 97 -16.84 -17.12 -6.98
CA ALA A 97 -16.90 -17.75 -5.65
C ALA A 97 -15.72 -17.34 -4.78
N VAL A 98 -14.51 -17.33 -5.33
CA VAL A 98 -13.30 -16.86 -4.62
C VAL A 98 -13.41 -15.40 -4.24
N THR A 99 -13.93 -14.53 -5.11
CA THR A 99 -14.10 -13.10 -4.79
C THR A 99 -15.11 -12.87 -3.67
N ARG A 100 -16.24 -13.60 -3.65
CA ARG A 100 -17.19 -13.55 -2.52
C ARG A 100 -16.55 -14.03 -1.22
N ALA A 101 -15.90 -15.18 -1.25
CA ALA A 101 -15.23 -15.75 -0.08
C ALA A 101 -14.14 -14.82 0.47
N ALA A 102 -13.39 -14.14 -0.41
CA ALA A 102 -12.40 -13.14 -0.02
C ALA A 102 -13.05 -11.95 0.70
N GLY A 103 -14.19 -11.43 0.18
CA GLY A 103 -14.95 -10.35 0.83
C GLY A 103 -15.50 -10.73 2.20
N GLU A 104 -15.95 -11.96 2.39
CA GLU A 104 -16.43 -12.47 3.68
C GLU A 104 -15.29 -12.69 4.68
N ARG A 105 -14.14 -13.18 4.22
CA ARG A 105 -12.97 -13.48 5.05
C ARG A 105 -12.23 -12.23 5.52
N LEU A 106 -12.23 -11.17 4.72
CA LEU A 106 -11.42 -9.97 4.94
C LEU A 106 -12.24 -8.82 5.53
N ALA A 107 -12.39 -8.83 6.85
CA ALA A 107 -13.08 -7.76 7.57
C ALA A 107 -12.46 -6.37 7.26
N GLY A 108 -13.30 -5.44 6.81
CA GLY A 108 -12.89 -4.07 6.47
C GLY A 108 -12.31 -3.89 5.06
N ILE A 109 -12.33 -4.93 4.22
CA ILE A 109 -11.98 -4.86 2.80
C ILE A 109 -13.24 -5.09 1.97
N GLU A 110 -13.55 -4.16 1.08
CA GLU A 110 -14.62 -4.30 0.10
C GLU A 110 -14.04 -4.89 -1.19
N VAL A 111 -14.71 -5.90 -1.75
CA VAL A 111 -14.35 -6.53 -3.02
C VAL A 111 -15.43 -6.19 -4.04
N GLU A 112 -15.03 -5.54 -5.11
CA GLU A 112 -15.91 -5.18 -6.23
C GLU A 112 -15.42 -5.85 -7.51
N VAL A 113 -16.36 -6.48 -8.22
CA VAL A 113 -16.10 -7.10 -9.53
C VAL A 113 -16.95 -6.37 -10.56
N THR A 114 -16.34 -5.97 -11.67
CA THR A 114 -17.03 -5.30 -12.78
C THR A 114 -16.80 -6.06 -14.07
N GLY A 115 -17.81 -6.08 -14.95
CA GLY A 115 -17.76 -6.75 -16.24
C GLY A 115 -18.97 -7.66 -16.52
N PRO A 116 -18.90 -8.52 -17.55
CA PRO A 116 -17.76 -8.72 -18.45
C PRO A 116 -17.51 -7.51 -19.38
N TRP A 117 -16.24 -7.20 -19.65
CA TRP A 117 -15.83 -6.16 -20.59
C TRP A 117 -15.02 -6.76 -21.73
N PRO A 118 -14.97 -6.12 -22.91
CA PRO A 118 -14.01 -6.54 -23.94
C PRO A 118 -12.58 -6.49 -23.39
N PRO A 119 -11.65 -7.36 -23.87
CA PRO A 119 -10.34 -7.59 -23.24
C PRO A 119 -9.32 -6.48 -23.52
N TYR A 120 -9.73 -5.21 -23.46
CA TYR A 120 -8.89 -4.03 -23.74
C TYR A 120 -7.62 -4.01 -22.88
N SER A 121 -7.69 -4.47 -21.62
CA SER A 121 -6.53 -4.56 -20.71
C SER A 121 -5.47 -5.57 -21.16
N PHE A 122 -5.75 -6.41 -22.15
CA PHE A 122 -4.88 -7.47 -22.64
C PHE A 122 -4.41 -7.26 -24.09
N ILE A 123 -4.79 -6.14 -24.73
CA ILE A 123 -4.32 -5.81 -26.07
C ILE A 123 -3.00 -5.03 -25.96
N ASP A 124 -1.90 -5.63 -26.41
CA ASP A 124 -0.60 -4.95 -26.51
C ASP A 124 -0.58 -4.07 -27.78
N THR A 125 -0.53 -2.75 -27.62
CA THR A 125 -0.57 -1.79 -28.76
C THR A 125 0.78 -1.64 -29.48
N ALA A 126 1.80 -2.41 -29.12
CA ALA A 126 3.15 -2.29 -29.69
C ALA A 126 3.31 -2.91 -31.10
N ALA A 127 2.34 -3.70 -31.59
CA ALA A 127 2.44 -4.40 -32.88
C ALA A 127 1.61 -3.74 -33.99
N ALA A 128 1.72 -2.43 -34.20
CA ALA A 128 1.16 -1.78 -35.38
C ALA A 128 1.94 -0.52 -35.79
N THR A 129 3.20 -0.69 -36.13
CA THR A 129 3.82 0.18 -37.14
C THR A 129 4.61 -0.71 -38.09
N PRO A 130 3.99 -1.22 -39.17
CA PRO A 130 4.81 -1.68 -40.29
C PRO A 130 5.63 -0.48 -40.74
N ALA A 131 6.94 -0.55 -40.53
CA ALA A 131 7.88 0.37 -41.15
C ALA A 131 7.60 0.35 -42.65
N ARG A 132 7.12 1.48 -43.18
CA ARG A 132 6.90 1.66 -44.61
C ARG A 132 8.22 1.35 -45.31
N ALA A 133 8.23 0.28 -46.11
CA ALA A 133 9.40 -0.10 -46.89
C ALA A 133 9.88 1.12 -47.70
N PRO A 134 11.20 1.41 -47.72
CA PRO A 134 11.74 2.45 -48.57
C PRO A 134 11.42 2.08 -50.01
N GLY A 135 10.69 2.96 -50.69
CA GLY A 135 10.26 2.77 -52.08
C GLY A 135 11.46 2.68 -53.01
N ASP A 136 11.31 1.84 -54.02
CA ASP A 136 12.13 1.79 -55.23
C ASP A 136 12.29 3.21 -55.82
N ALA A 137 13.54 3.62 -56.00
CA ALA A 137 13.97 4.66 -56.92
C ALA A 137 15.37 4.32 -57.43
#